data_AF-A0A2R9CJD1-F1
#
_entry.id   AF-A0A2R9CJD1-F1
#
_cell.length_a   1.000
_cell.length_b   1.000
_cell.length_c   1.000
_cell.angle_alpha   90.00
_cell.angle_beta   90.00
_cell.angle_gamma   90.00
#
_symmetry.space_group_name_H-M   'P 1'
#
loop_
_entity.id
_entity.type
_entity.pdbx_description
1 polymer ?
#
loop_
_entity_poly.entity_id
_entity_poly.type
_entity_poly.pdbx_seq_one_letter_code
_entity_poly.pdbx_strand_id
1 'polypeptide(L)'
;MSLSNKLTLDEPDVKGQRVIMRVDFNNNQITNNQRIKATVLSIKFCLDNGAKSVVLMSHLGQPDGPFAVEFKSLLGKDVLFLKDCVGPEVEKACANPAAGSVILLENLHFHVEEEGKRKLWEQEAFRASLSTLGNVYVNGAFGTAHRAHSSMVGVSLPQKAGGFLMKKELNYFVKRPFLFRAPGR
;
A
#
# COMPACT_ATOMS: atom_id res chain seq x y z
N MET A 1 15.16 -13.79 -9.40
CA MET A 1 14.06 -14.18 -8.47
C MET A 1 12.83 -14.52 -9.30
N SER A 2 12.16 -15.65 -9.03
CA SER A 2 10.91 -16.02 -9.71
C SER A 2 9.76 -15.12 -9.25
N LEU A 3 8.91 -14.69 -10.18
CA LEU A 3 7.66 -13.97 -9.87
C LEU A 3 6.64 -14.86 -9.15
N SER A 4 6.80 -16.18 -9.24
CA SER A 4 5.89 -17.19 -8.67
C SER A 4 6.09 -17.41 -7.16
N ASN A 5 7.23 -16.98 -6.59
CA ASN A 5 7.62 -17.32 -5.21
C ASN A 5 7.58 -16.10 -4.27
N LYS A 6 6.67 -15.15 -4.53
CA LYS A 6 6.49 -13.96 -3.69
C LYS A 6 5.38 -14.21 -2.69
N LEU A 7 5.62 -13.85 -1.43
CA LEU A 7 4.61 -13.88 -0.36
C LEU A 7 3.41 -13.03 -0.79
N THR A 8 2.21 -13.60 -0.69
CA THR A 8 0.94 -12.95 -1.01
C THR A 8 0.10 -12.74 0.24
N LEU A 9 -0.87 -11.82 0.19
CA LEU A 9 -1.66 -11.41 1.36
C LEU A 9 -2.43 -12.56 2.05
N ASP A 10 -2.70 -13.65 1.33
CA ASP A 10 -3.35 -14.85 1.86
C ASP A 10 -2.43 -15.78 2.68
N GLU A 11 -1.14 -15.46 2.78
CA GLU A 11 -0.15 -16.27 3.52
C GLU A 11 0.20 -15.74 4.93
N PRO A 12 0.44 -14.44 5.18
CA PRO A 12 0.79 -13.96 6.51
C PRO A 12 -0.42 -13.90 7.46
N ASP A 13 -0.19 -14.23 8.73
CA ASP A 13 -1.18 -14.01 9.79
C ASP A 13 -1.27 -12.51 10.12
N VAL A 14 -2.42 -11.92 9.80
CA VAL A 14 -2.71 -10.51 10.07
C VAL A 14 -3.48 -10.31 11.37
N LYS A 15 -3.87 -11.37 12.09
CA LYS A 15 -4.70 -11.27 13.29
C LYS A 15 -3.97 -10.50 14.40
N GLY A 16 -4.60 -9.43 14.89
CA GLY A 16 -4.04 -8.52 15.88
C GLY A 16 -2.87 -7.66 15.35
N GLN A 17 -2.48 -7.81 14.09
CA GLN A 17 -1.38 -7.06 13.49
C GLN A 17 -1.83 -5.70 12.97
N ARG A 18 -0.90 -4.75 12.98
CA ARG A 18 -1.04 -3.49 12.25
C ARG A 18 -0.51 -3.69 10.85
N VAL A 19 -1.33 -3.49 9.83
CA VAL A 19 -0.93 -3.67 8.44
C VAL A 19 -0.66 -2.30 7.83
N ILE A 20 0.55 -2.07 7.31
CA ILE A 20 0.84 -0.92 6.46
C ILE A 20 0.76 -1.36 4.99
N MET A 21 -0.08 -0.69 4.22
CA MET A 21 -0.42 -1.07 2.85
C MET A 21 -0.15 0.07 1.88
N ARG A 22 0.73 -0.16 0.91
CA ARG A 22 0.91 0.77 -0.20
C ARG A 22 -0.15 0.50 -1.26
N VAL A 23 -0.98 1.50 -1.53
CA VAL A 23 -2.09 1.46 -2.50
C VAL A 23 -1.87 2.44 -3.65
N ASP A 24 -2.47 2.19 -4.81
CA ASP A 24 -2.35 3.03 -6.00
C ASP A 24 -3.65 3.81 -6.22
N PHE A 25 -3.78 4.96 -5.56
CA PHE A 25 -4.85 5.91 -5.78
C PHE A 25 -4.37 6.97 -6.77
N ASN A 26 -4.98 7.04 -7.96
CA ASN A 26 -4.56 7.94 -9.04
C ASN A 26 -5.47 9.19 -9.12
N ASN A 27 -4.85 10.38 -9.09
CA ASN A 27 -5.32 11.72 -9.51
C ASN A 27 -6.83 12.04 -9.50
N ASN A 28 -7.60 11.56 -8.52
CA ASN A 28 -9.04 11.83 -8.34
C ASN A 28 -9.94 11.51 -9.56
N GLN A 29 -9.44 10.85 -10.60
CA GLN A 29 -10.22 10.46 -11.77
C GLN A 29 -10.50 8.96 -11.74
N ILE A 30 -11.77 8.61 -11.60
CA ILE A 30 -12.23 7.22 -11.79
C ILE A 30 -12.31 6.97 -13.30
N THR A 31 -11.17 6.70 -13.93
CA THR A 31 -11.16 6.15 -15.30
C THR A 31 -11.42 4.64 -15.28
N ASN A 32 -11.04 3.97 -14.20
CA ASN A 32 -11.26 2.54 -13.99
C ASN A 32 -11.31 2.21 -12.49
N ASN A 33 -12.46 1.72 -12.01
CA ASN A 33 -12.66 1.36 -10.60
C ASN A 33 -12.05 0.01 -10.18
N GLN A 34 -11.42 -0.73 -11.10
CA GLN A 34 -10.77 -2.00 -10.77
C GLN A 34 -9.68 -1.84 -9.69
N ARG A 35 -8.93 -0.73 -9.69
CA ARG A 35 -7.90 -0.45 -8.68
C ARG A 35 -8.49 -0.23 -7.30
N ILE A 36 -9.59 0.53 -7.22
CA ILE A 36 -10.32 0.80 -5.98
C ILE A 36 -10.89 -0.52 -5.44
N LYS A 37 -11.58 -1.30 -6.28
CA LYS A 37 -12.15 -2.60 -5.91
C LYS A 37 -11.09 -3.60 -5.41
N ALA A 38 -9.96 -3.70 -6.10
CA ALA A 38 -8.88 -4.60 -5.69
C ALA A 38 -8.20 -4.16 -4.37
N THR A 39 -8.08 -2.84 -4.17
CA THR A 39 -7.58 -2.27 -2.91
C THR A 39 -8.56 -2.56 -1.77
N VAL A 40 -9.85 -2.28 -1.96
CA VAL A 40 -10.91 -2.55 -0.98
C VAL A 40 -10.96 -4.04 -0.64
N LEU A 41 -10.79 -4.94 -1.61
CA LEU A 41 -10.71 -6.38 -1.34
C LEU A 41 -9.55 -6.73 -0.41
N SER A 42 -8.37 -6.14 -0.63
CA SER A 42 -7.20 -6.37 0.22
C SER A 42 -7.42 -5.79 1.64
N ILE A 43 -8.04 -4.62 1.74
CA ILE A 43 -8.38 -3.99 3.04
C ILE A 43 -9.38 -4.85 3.81
N LYS A 44 -10.48 -5.24 3.17
CA LYS A 44 -11.51 -6.08 3.79
C LYS A 44 -10.93 -7.40 4.26
N PHE A 45 -10.11 -8.06 3.44
CA PHE A 45 -9.44 -9.28 3.85
C PHE A 45 -8.60 -9.10 5.12
N CYS A 46 -7.81 -8.03 5.23
CA CYS A 46 -7.07 -7.77 6.47
C CYS A 46 -8.02 -7.64 7.68
N LEU A 47 -9.08 -6.85 7.53
CA LEU A 47 -10.04 -6.58 8.61
C LEU A 47 -10.83 -7.84 9.01
N ASP A 48 -11.30 -8.62 8.04
CA ASP A 48 -12.08 -9.84 8.24
C ASP A 48 -11.24 -10.95 8.90
N ASN A 49 -9.93 -10.96 8.65
CA ASN A 49 -8.96 -11.84 9.33
C ASN A 49 -8.44 -11.27 10.67
N GLY A 50 -9.08 -10.20 11.18
CA GLY A 50 -8.82 -9.69 12.52
C GLY A 50 -7.60 -8.78 12.63
N ALA A 51 -7.18 -8.11 11.54
CA ALA A 51 -6.17 -7.06 11.63
C ALA A 51 -6.59 -5.98 12.61
N LYS A 52 -5.64 -5.55 13.45
CA LYS A 52 -5.87 -4.46 14.40
C LYS A 52 -6.11 -3.15 13.67
N SER A 53 -5.31 -2.87 12.64
CA SER A 53 -5.51 -1.71 11.78
C SER A 53 -4.95 -1.92 10.39
N VAL A 54 -5.47 -1.14 9.45
CA VAL A 54 -4.93 -1.02 8.09
C VAL A 54 -4.56 0.44 7.85
N VAL A 55 -3.26 0.72 7.73
CA VAL A 55 -2.69 2.03 7.41
C VAL A 55 -2.41 2.06 5.91
N LEU A 56 -3.06 2.97 5.19
CA LEU A 56 -2.97 3.12 3.75
C LEU A 56 -2.02 4.26 3.41
N MET A 57 -1.11 4.03 2.46
CA MET A 57 -0.21 5.06 1.95
C MET A 57 -0.21 5.07 0.42
N SER A 58 -0.25 6.26 -0.16
CA SER A 58 -0.34 6.50 -1.61
C SER A 58 0.37 7.81 -1.97
N HIS A 59 0.62 7.99 -3.28
CA HIS A 59 1.04 9.27 -3.87
C HIS A 59 -0.15 10.22 -4.13
N LEU A 60 -1.30 9.90 -3.55
CA LEU A 60 -2.50 10.73 -3.51
C LEU A 60 -2.91 10.82 -2.04
N GLY A 61 -3.07 12.06 -1.59
CA GLY A 61 -3.47 12.44 -0.25
C GLY A 61 -4.93 12.17 0.03
N GLN A 62 -5.57 13.08 0.79
CA GLN A 62 -7.01 13.02 1.03
C GLN A 62 -7.75 12.92 -0.32
N PRO A 63 -8.47 11.81 -0.58
CA PRO A 63 -9.24 11.71 -1.79
C PRO A 63 -10.43 12.67 -1.69
N ASP A 64 -10.72 13.34 -2.80
CA ASP A 64 -11.86 14.23 -2.92
C ASP A 64 -12.78 13.78 -4.07
N GLY A 65 -14.00 14.32 -4.07
CA GLY A 65 -14.94 14.14 -5.16
C GLY A 65 -15.40 12.67 -5.34
N PRO A 66 -15.69 12.24 -6.59
CA PRO A 66 -16.27 10.93 -6.88
C PRO A 66 -15.46 9.74 -6.36
N PHE A 67 -14.12 9.85 -6.34
CA PHE A 67 -13.24 8.79 -5.83
C PHE A 67 -13.48 8.52 -4.34
N ALA A 68 -13.56 9.58 -3.53
CA ALA A 68 -13.80 9.47 -2.10
C ALA A 68 -15.15 8.81 -1.80
N VAL A 69 -16.17 9.20 -2.58
CA VAL A 69 -17.53 8.63 -2.48
C VAL A 69 -17.54 7.15 -2.84
N GLU A 70 -16.90 6.76 -3.95
CA GLU A 70 -16.84 5.35 -4.36
C GLU A 70 -16.01 4.51 -3.37
N PHE A 71 -14.86 5.02 -2.92
CA PHE A 71 -14.02 4.33 -1.95
C PHE A 71 -14.75 4.10 -0.62
N LYS A 72 -15.42 5.14 -0.08
CA LYS A 72 -16.19 5.02 1.16
C LYS A 72 -17.37 4.06 0.99
N SER A 73 -18.08 4.14 -0.14
CA SER A 73 -19.21 3.25 -0.46
C SER A 73 -18.78 1.78 -0.54
N LEU A 74 -17.68 1.49 -1.24
CA LEU A 74 -17.17 0.12 -1.40
C LEU A 74 -16.60 -0.43 -0.09
N LEU A 75 -15.91 0.40 0.69
CA LEU A 75 -15.30 -0.02 1.95
C LEU A 75 -16.35 -0.25 3.04
N GLY A 76 -17.36 0.62 3.13
CA GLY A 76 -18.43 0.53 4.14
C GLY A 76 -17.94 0.76 5.57
N LYS A 77 -16.80 1.45 5.75
CA LYS A 77 -16.21 1.82 7.05
C LYS A 77 -15.69 3.24 6.99
N ASP A 78 -15.62 3.87 8.17
CA ASP A 78 -14.95 5.15 8.31
C ASP A 78 -13.44 5.00 8.19
N VAL A 79 -12.83 6.04 7.61
CA VAL A 79 -11.40 6.12 7.33
C VAL A 79 -10.87 7.35 8.05
N LEU A 80 -9.92 7.15 8.97
CA LEU A 80 -9.23 8.24 9.64
C LEU A 80 -8.18 8.81 8.69
N PHE A 81 -8.30 10.10 8.35
CA PHE A 81 -7.31 10.78 7.54
C PHE A 81 -6.29 11.50 8.43
N LEU A 82 -5.00 11.31 8.14
CA LEU A 82 -3.90 12.03 8.78
C LEU A 82 -3.31 13.05 7.81
N LYS A 83 -2.95 14.23 8.32
CA LYS A 83 -2.42 15.35 7.55
C LYS A 83 -0.95 15.18 7.12
N ASP A 84 -0.32 14.10 7.54
CA ASP A 84 1.04 13.75 7.17
C ASP A 84 1.15 12.22 7.04
N CYS A 85 2.27 11.73 6.49
CA CYS A 85 2.57 10.31 6.35
C CYS A 85 3.70 9.83 7.26
N VAL A 86 4.43 10.75 7.90
CA VAL A 86 5.51 10.46 8.86
C VAL A 86 5.45 11.43 10.04
N GLY A 87 6.28 11.17 11.05
CA GLY A 87 6.44 12.05 12.21
C GLY A 87 5.63 11.64 13.45
N PRO A 88 5.85 12.31 14.58
CA PRO A 88 5.42 11.84 15.90
C PRO A 88 3.89 11.75 16.05
N GLU A 89 3.15 12.63 15.38
CA GLU A 89 1.67 12.60 15.40
C GLU A 89 1.12 11.37 14.67
N VAL A 90 1.70 11.05 13.51
CA VAL A 90 1.33 9.89 12.69
C VAL A 90 1.70 8.59 13.40
N GLU A 91 2.92 8.52 13.94
CA GLU A 91 3.38 7.35 14.70
C GLU A 91 2.50 7.10 15.92
N LYS A 92 2.12 8.15 16.66
CA LYS A 92 1.22 8.04 17.80
C LYS A 92 -0.17 7.56 17.40
N ALA A 93 -0.72 8.06 16.30
CA ALA A 93 -2.01 7.62 15.79
C ALA A 93 -2.00 6.15 15.33
N CYS A 94 -0.89 5.69 14.75
CA CYS A 94 -0.73 4.33 14.25
C CYS A 94 -0.18 3.33 15.30
N ALA A 95 0.32 3.78 16.44
CA ALA A 95 0.95 2.90 17.44
C ALA A 95 -0.05 1.90 18.06
N ASN A 96 -1.24 2.37 18.46
CA ASN A 96 -2.24 1.54 19.12
C ASN A 96 -3.68 1.97 18.77
N PRO A 97 -4.08 1.88 17.49
CA PRO A 97 -5.44 2.21 17.08
C PRO A 97 -6.46 1.17 17.58
N ALA A 98 -7.74 1.55 17.54
CA ALA A 98 -8.84 0.64 17.83
C ALA A 98 -8.85 -0.54 16.83
N ALA A 99 -9.35 -1.69 17.28
CA ALA A 99 -9.41 -2.87 16.42
C ALA A 99 -10.30 -2.60 15.19
N GLY A 100 -9.79 -2.94 14.01
CA GLY A 100 -10.47 -2.71 12.73
C GLY A 100 -10.42 -1.27 12.23
N SER A 101 -9.53 -0.41 12.77
CA SER A 101 -9.33 0.95 12.26
C SER A 101 -8.72 0.94 10.86
N VAL A 102 -9.23 1.82 9.98
CA VAL A 102 -8.63 2.12 8.69
C VAL A 102 -8.10 3.55 8.74
N ILE A 103 -6.82 3.72 8.45
CA ILE A 103 -6.12 5.01 8.50
C ILE A 103 -5.58 5.29 7.10
N LEU A 104 -5.74 6.49 6.59
CA LEU A 104 -5.15 6.96 5.33
C LEU A 104 -4.18 8.09 5.63
N LEU A 105 -2.94 7.92 5.19
CA LEU A 105 -1.88 8.91 5.30
C LEU A 105 -2.00 9.97 4.20
N GLU A 106 -1.37 11.13 4.45
CA GLU A 106 -1.21 12.16 3.44
C GLU A 106 -0.29 11.72 2.29
N ASN A 107 -0.30 12.48 1.20
CA ASN A 107 0.46 12.24 -0.01
C ASN A 107 1.97 12.02 0.26
N LEU A 108 2.45 10.80 -0.02
CA LEU A 108 3.87 10.44 0.13
C LEU A 108 4.80 11.35 -0.71
N HIS A 109 4.36 11.85 -1.86
CA HIS A 109 5.19 12.70 -2.73
C HIS A 109 5.39 14.13 -2.19
N PHE A 110 4.72 14.51 -1.10
CA PHE A 110 5.06 15.76 -0.39
C PHE A 110 6.43 15.67 0.29
N HIS A 111 6.92 14.46 0.54
CA HIS A 111 8.26 14.19 1.05
C HIS A 111 9.18 13.80 -0.11
N VAL A 112 10.23 14.58 -0.32
CA VAL A 112 11.21 14.38 -1.41
C VAL A 112 12.01 13.08 -1.21
N GLU A 113 12.05 12.61 0.04
CA GLU A 113 12.60 11.35 0.52
C GLU A 113 11.90 10.13 -0.09
N GLU A 114 10.64 10.28 -0.54
CA GLU A 114 9.90 9.21 -1.20
C GLU A 114 10.50 8.87 -2.58
N GLU A 115 10.77 9.89 -3.41
CA GLU A 115 11.33 9.72 -4.75
C GLU A 115 12.85 9.48 -4.75
N GLY A 116 13.51 9.61 -3.60
CA GLY A 116 14.94 9.34 -3.45
C GLY A 116 15.86 10.46 -3.97
N LYS A 117 15.36 11.70 -4.09
CA LYS A 117 16.14 12.87 -4.53
C LYS A 117 16.92 13.57 -3.40
N ARG A 118 16.85 13.04 -2.18
CA ARG A 118 17.48 13.55 -0.94
C ARG A 118 18.72 12.76 -0.55
N LYS A 119 19.45 13.21 0.48
CA LYS A 119 20.60 12.47 1.02
C LYS A 119 20.14 11.12 1.60
N LEU A 120 21.01 10.11 1.57
CA LEU A 120 20.66 8.74 1.99
C LEU A 120 20.12 8.67 3.42
N TRP A 121 20.73 9.40 4.36
CA TRP A 121 20.32 9.41 5.76
C TRP A 121 18.93 10.02 5.99
N GLU A 122 18.50 11.00 5.19
CA GLU A 122 17.15 11.56 5.23
C GLU A 122 16.12 10.52 4.75
N GLN A 123 16.47 9.75 3.71
CA GLN A 123 15.65 8.65 3.22
C GLN A 123 15.53 7.52 4.25
N GLU A 124 16.63 7.21 4.95
CA GLU A 124 16.62 6.21 6.02
C GLU A 124 15.71 6.59 7.17
N ALA A 125 15.72 7.86 7.60
CA ALA A 125 14.82 8.37 8.63
C ALA A 125 13.35 8.28 8.18
N PHE A 126 13.05 8.68 6.95
CA PHE A 126 11.70 8.58 6.36
C PHE A 126 11.21 7.12 6.31
N ARG A 127 12.06 6.20 5.82
CA ARG A 127 11.77 4.76 5.75
C ARG A 127 11.59 4.12 7.13
N ALA A 128 12.38 4.55 8.11
CA ALA A 128 12.24 4.11 9.49
C ALA A 128 10.88 4.52 10.05
N SER A 129 10.47 5.79 9.87
CA SER A 129 9.15 6.27 10.31
C SER A 129 8.02 5.50 9.64
N LEU A 130 8.05 5.28 8.33
CA LEU A 130 7.04 4.43 7.66
C LEU A 130 7.00 3.00 8.22
N SER A 131 8.14 2.44 8.60
CA SER A 131 8.23 1.08 9.14
C SER A 131 7.64 0.95 10.54
N THR A 132 7.53 2.03 11.31
CA THR A 132 6.92 1.99 12.66
C THR A 132 5.39 1.92 12.62
N LEU A 133 4.76 2.29 11.50
CA LEU A 133 3.30 2.39 11.37
C LEU A 133 2.59 1.03 11.25
N GLY A 134 3.35 -0.04 11.05
CA GLY A 134 2.83 -1.40 10.89
C GLY A 134 3.77 -2.47 11.42
N ASN A 135 3.28 -3.70 11.41
CA ASN A 135 4.03 -4.91 11.73
C ASN A 135 4.18 -5.79 10.48
N VAL A 136 3.19 -5.72 9.57
CA VAL A 136 3.18 -6.39 8.26
C VAL A 136 3.06 -5.34 7.16
N TYR A 137 3.89 -5.45 6.13
CA TYR A 137 3.81 -4.60 4.94
C TYR A 137 3.11 -5.32 3.80
N VAL A 138 2.20 -4.63 3.13
CA VAL A 138 1.48 -5.13 1.96
C VAL A 138 1.64 -4.16 0.78
N ASN A 139 2.18 -4.64 -0.33
CA ASN A 139 2.25 -3.84 -1.56
C ASN A 139 1.08 -4.19 -2.49
N GLY A 140 0.09 -3.29 -2.54
CA GLY A 140 -1.06 -3.34 -3.44
C GLY A 140 -0.88 -2.50 -4.71
N ALA A 141 0.28 -1.88 -4.95
CA ALA A 141 0.47 -0.92 -6.03
C ALA A 141 1.36 -1.44 -7.16
N PHE A 142 0.79 -2.27 -8.02
CA PHE A 142 1.50 -2.77 -9.20
C PHE A 142 1.98 -1.64 -10.13
N GLY A 143 1.17 -0.58 -10.31
CA GLY A 143 1.48 0.54 -11.21
C GLY A 143 2.78 1.27 -10.86
N THR A 144 3.19 1.27 -9.59
CA THR A 144 4.43 1.91 -9.12
C THR A 144 5.53 0.92 -8.75
N ALA A 145 5.31 -0.38 -8.93
CA ALA A 145 6.27 -1.42 -8.56
C ALA A 145 7.59 -1.35 -9.34
N HIS A 146 7.62 -0.66 -10.47
CA HIS A 146 8.83 -0.41 -11.26
C HIS A 146 9.74 0.68 -10.66
N ARG A 147 9.29 1.41 -9.63
CA ARG A 147 10.03 2.51 -9.02
C ARG A 147 10.66 2.06 -7.69
N ALA A 148 11.93 2.39 -7.49
CA ALA A 148 12.65 2.13 -6.24
C ALA A 148 12.40 3.23 -5.18
N HIS A 149 11.15 3.66 -5.03
CA HIS A 149 10.77 4.68 -4.04
C HIS A 149 10.78 4.13 -2.60
N SER A 150 10.86 5.02 -1.61
CA SER A 150 10.95 4.63 -0.20
C SER A 150 9.76 3.77 0.26
N SER A 151 8.52 4.10 -0.12
CA SER A 151 7.34 3.29 0.20
C SER A 151 7.31 1.92 -0.49
N MET A 152 8.04 1.75 -1.60
CA MET A 152 8.08 0.50 -2.37
C MET A 152 9.11 -0.49 -1.82
N VAL A 153 10.33 0.00 -1.57
CA VAL A 153 11.49 -0.85 -1.25
C VAL A 153 12.09 -0.59 0.12
N GLY A 154 11.73 0.52 0.76
CA GLY A 154 12.37 1.03 1.98
C GLY A 154 11.71 0.60 3.28
N VAL A 155 10.49 0.04 3.25
CA VAL A 155 9.83 -0.46 4.47
C VAL A 155 10.52 -1.73 4.97
N SER A 156 11.04 -1.66 6.20
CA SER A 156 11.83 -2.71 6.83
C SER A 156 11.01 -3.47 7.87
N LEU A 157 10.12 -4.35 7.39
CA LEU A 157 9.33 -5.26 8.22
C LEU A 157 9.64 -6.73 7.88
N PRO A 158 9.51 -7.66 8.86
CA PRO A 158 9.80 -9.09 8.64
C PRO A 158 8.93 -9.71 7.54
N GLN A 159 7.66 -9.31 7.48
CA GLN A 159 6.69 -9.80 6.51
C GLN A 159 6.34 -8.70 5.50
N LYS A 160 6.62 -8.99 4.23
CA LYS A 160 6.35 -8.12 3.08
C LYS A 160 5.59 -8.92 2.03
N ALA A 161 4.29 -8.70 1.93
CA ALA A 161 3.40 -9.44 1.04
C ALA A 161 2.93 -8.59 -0.14
N GLY A 162 2.63 -9.23 -1.27
CA GLY A 162 1.86 -8.63 -2.34
C GLY A 162 0.37 -8.67 -2.05
N GLY A 163 -0.33 -7.54 -2.22
CA GLY A 163 -1.80 -7.50 -2.17
C GLY A 163 -2.42 -8.27 -3.33
N PHE A 164 -3.75 -8.41 -3.34
CA PHE A 164 -4.43 -9.20 -4.38
C PHE A 164 -4.28 -8.64 -5.79
N LEU A 165 -4.18 -7.30 -5.93
CA LEU A 165 -3.88 -6.69 -7.23
C LEU A 165 -2.50 -7.14 -7.72
N MET A 166 -1.48 -7.05 -6.87
CA MET A 166 -0.13 -7.52 -7.18
C MET A 166 -0.11 -9.00 -7.55
N LYS A 167 -0.77 -9.85 -6.76
CA LYS A 167 -0.87 -11.29 -7.03
C LYS A 167 -1.51 -11.57 -8.39
N LYS A 168 -2.60 -10.88 -8.73
CA LYS A 168 -3.30 -11.03 -10.00
C LYS A 168 -2.40 -10.67 -11.19
N GLU A 169 -1.72 -9.52 -11.11
CA GLU A 169 -0.81 -9.07 -12.18
C GLU A 169 0.37 -10.03 -12.33
N LEU A 170 1.04 -10.40 -11.23
CA LEU A 170 2.15 -11.35 -11.25
C LEU A 170 1.75 -12.70 -11.86
N ASN A 171 0.60 -13.25 -11.47
CA ASN A 171 0.07 -14.49 -12.03
C ASN A 171 -0.23 -14.39 -13.53
N TYR A 172 -0.71 -13.23 -13.99
CA TYR A 172 -0.94 -12.98 -15.41
C TYR A 172 0.38 -13.02 -16.20
N PHE A 173 1.42 -12.33 -15.73
CA PHE A 173 2.73 -12.31 -16.37
C PHE A 173 3.45 -13.67 -16.33
N VAL A 174 3.32 -14.42 -15.23
CA VAL A 174 3.89 -15.78 -15.11
C VAL A 174 3.25 -16.75 -16.10
N LYS A 175 1.92 -16.68 -16.31
CA LYS A 175 1.20 -17.57 -17.24
C LYS A 175 1.40 -17.22 -18.71
N ARG A 176 1.86 -16.01 -19.04
CA ARG A 176 2.08 -15.55 -20.42
C ARG A 176 3.51 -15.04 -20.65
N PRO A 177 4.54 -15.89 -20.49
CA PRO A 177 5.94 -15.48 -20.66
C PRO A 177 6.26 -15.09 -22.12
N PHE A 178 5.43 -15.48 -23.09
CA PHE A 178 5.65 -15.29 -24.52
C PHE A 178 5.14 -13.97 -25.11
N LEU A 179 4.38 -13.15 -24.37
CA LEU A 179 3.84 -11.89 -24.92
C LEU A 179 4.90 -10.79 -25.12
N PHE A 180 6.12 -11.00 -24.62
CA PHE A 180 7.26 -10.08 -24.75
C PHE A 180 8.46 -10.66 -25.50
N ARG A 181 8.31 -11.81 -26.19
CA ARG A 181 9.26 -12.12 -27.27
C ARG A 181 8.98 -11.12 -28.37
N ALA A 182 9.78 -10.06 -28.43
CA ALA A 182 9.85 -9.21 -29.60
C ALA A 182 9.95 -10.13 -30.84
N PRO A 183 9.21 -9.86 -31.93
CA PRO A 183 9.46 -10.55 -33.19
C PRO A 183 10.96 -10.41 -33.50
N GLY A 184 11.55 -11.52 -33.94
CA GLY A 184 12.99 -11.77 -33.93
C GLY A 184 13.84 -10.66 -34.55
N ARG A 185 15.10 -10.64 -34.09
CA ARG A 185 16.22 -10.10 -34.86
C ARG A 185 16.32 -10.77 -36.22
#